data_AF-A0A443N4N8-F1
#
_entry.id   AF-A0A443N4N8-F1
#
_cell.length_a   1.000
_cell.length_b   1.000
_cell.length_c   1.000
_cell.angle_alpha   90.00
_cell.angle_beta   90.00
_cell.angle_gamma   90.00
#
_symmetry.space_group_name_H-M   'P 1'
#
loop_
_entity.id
_entity.type
_entity.pdbx_description
1 polymer ?
#
loop_
_entity_poly.entity_id
_entity_poly.type
_entity_poly.pdbx_seq_one_letter_code
_entity_poly.pdbx_strand_id
1 'polypeptide(L)'
;MDNPSLTSFSAMIAGFVHNELFEEALLLFKKVWWSGLIPNAVTILSFVRAGRDSNLPVINSILDMYLSFENLEVTNEFFRKMDSMDVISWTTMMGFLVRFEFSSDALQLFHQMRANNIGLDMVAAINVITACGLLGDLMRGRSLHHWVIVSGFGNEIPVMNSLIAMYSTCRDLD
;
A
#
# COMPACT_ATOMS: atom_id res chain seq x y z
N MET A 1 35.48 19.84 -0.77
CA MET A 1 34.46 19.81 -1.83
C MET A 1 33.34 18.96 -1.30
N ASP A 2 32.33 19.63 -0.75
CA ASP A 2 31.28 19.01 0.05
C ASP A 2 30.35 18.20 -0.84
N ASN A 3 30.18 16.92 -0.50
CA ASN A 3 29.05 16.14 -0.97
C ASN A 3 27.79 16.83 -0.40
N PRO A 4 26.85 17.33 -1.22
CA PRO A 4 25.68 18.05 -0.70
C PRO A 4 25.03 17.20 0.38
N SER A 5 25.12 17.68 1.62
CA SER A 5 24.77 16.90 2.80
C SER A 5 23.29 16.52 2.75
N LEU A 6 22.95 15.38 3.34
CA LEU A 6 21.56 14.91 3.52
C LEU A 6 20.61 16.02 4.01
N THR A 7 21.14 16.98 4.78
CA THR A 7 20.40 18.17 5.26
C THR A 7 20.00 19.13 4.15
N SER A 8 20.82 19.33 3.11
CA SER A 8 20.47 20.13 1.94
C SER A 8 19.33 19.49 1.15
N PHE A 9 19.37 18.17 0.95
CA PHE A 9 18.29 17.42 0.29
C PHE A 9 17.00 17.47 1.11
N SER A 10 17.10 17.30 2.43
CA SER A 10 15.94 17.41 3.33
C SER A 10 15.28 18.80 3.23
N ALA A 11 16.09 19.86 3.19
CA ALA A 11 15.60 21.23 3.02
C ALA A 11 14.96 21.47 1.64
N MET A 12 15.55 20.94 0.56
CA MET A 12 14.97 21.06 -0.78
C MET A 12 13.65 20.30 -0.90
N ILE A 13 13.57 19.08 -0.37
CA ILE A 13 12.34 18.29 -0.36
C ILE A 13 11.25 19.01 0.45
N ALA A 14 11.58 19.51 1.64
CA ALA A 14 10.63 20.28 2.45
C ALA A 14 10.18 21.57 1.73
N GLY A 15 11.10 22.25 1.02
CA GLY A 15 10.79 23.41 0.20
C GLY A 15 9.87 23.08 -0.97
N PHE A 16 10.11 21.98 -1.69
CA PHE A 16 9.22 21.52 -2.77
C PHE A 16 7.84 21.17 -2.24
N VAL A 17 7.76 20.42 -1.13
CA VAL A 17 6.51 20.10 -0.44
C VAL A 17 5.74 21.35 -0.04
N HIS A 18 6.40 22.33 0.58
CA HIS A 18 5.76 23.58 1.01
C HIS A 18 5.24 24.41 -0.17
N ASN A 19 5.87 24.30 -1.33
CA ASN A 19 5.46 25.00 -2.55
C ASN A 19 4.55 24.16 -3.46
N GLU A 20 3.99 23.05 -2.96
CA GLU A 20 3.10 22.14 -3.71
C GLU A 20 3.75 21.52 -4.97
N LEU A 21 5.09 21.53 -5.05
CA LEU A 21 5.89 20.92 -6.10
C LEU A 21 6.15 19.45 -5.77
N PHE A 22 5.07 18.67 -5.65
CA PHE A 22 5.14 17.30 -5.15
C PHE A 22 5.90 16.36 -6.08
N GLU A 23 5.76 16.51 -7.40
CA GLU A 23 6.49 15.70 -8.37
C GLU A 23 7.99 15.90 -8.26
N GLU A 24 8.45 17.14 -8.13
CA GLU A 24 9.86 17.47 -7.92
C GLU A 24 10.37 16.94 -6.58
N ALA A 25 9.56 17.03 -5.52
CA ALA A 25 9.86 16.46 -4.21
C ALA A 25 10.04 14.92 -4.29
N LEU A 26 9.13 14.24 -4.99
CA LEU A 26 9.14 12.79 -5.21
C LEU A 26 10.36 12.35 -6.04
N LEU A 27 10.64 13.04 -7.14
CA LEU A 27 11.80 12.76 -7.99
C LEU A 27 13.11 12.95 -7.24
N LEU A 28 13.22 14.03 -6.46
CA LEU A 28 14.40 14.30 -5.66
C LEU A 28 14.57 13.24 -4.56
N PHE A 29 13.48 12.85 -3.89
CA PHE A 29 13.53 11.79 -2.88
C PHE A 29 13.99 10.47 -3.47
N LYS A 30 13.43 10.04 -4.61
CA LYS A 30 13.88 8.83 -5.34
C LYS A 30 15.37 8.90 -5.61
N LYS A 31 15.87 10.05 -6.12
CA LYS A 31 17.30 10.24 -6.42
C LYS A 31 18.19 10.11 -5.18
N VAL A 32 17.77 10.65 -4.02
CA VAL A 32 18.52 10.56 -2.76
C VAL A 32 18.54 9.12 -2.23
N TRP A 33 17.45 8.39 -2.38
CA TRP A 33 17.40 6.99 -1.95
C TRP A 33 18.34 6.11 -2.77
N TRP A 34 18.30 6.22 -4.10
CA TRP A 34 19.17 5.45 -5.00
C TRP A 34 20.66 5.82 -4.88
N SER A 35 20.98 6.95 -4.24
CA SER A 35 22.37 7.30 -3.90
C SER A 35 22.85 6.72 -2.56
N GLY A 36 22.03 5.87 -1.90
CA GLY A 36 22.36 5.20 -0.65
C GLY A 36 22.17 6.06 0.60
N LEU A 37 21.56 7.24 0.46
CA LEU A 37 21.25 8.14 1.56
C LEU A 37 19.84 7.84 2.07
N ILE A 38 19.72 7.37 3.32
CA ILE A 38 18.44 7.13 3.99
C ILE A 38 17.87 8.49 4.44
N PRO A 39 16.70 8.92 3.92
CA PRO A 39 16.04 10.13 4.36
C PRO A 39 15.67 10.04 5.84
N ASN A 40 15.96 11.10 6.57
CA ASN A 40 15.77 11.13 8.02
C ASN A 40 14.29 11.41 8.38
N ALA A 41 13.99 11.37 9.68
CA ALA A 41 12.64 11.63 10.21
C ALA A 41 12.04 12.97 9.76
N VAL A 42 12.86 13.99 9.47
CA VAL A 42 12.37 15.30 8.99
C VAL A 42 11.82 15.18 7.59
N THR A 43 12.51 14.46 6.70
CA THR A 43 12.01 14.19 5.34
C THR A 43 10.73 13.37 5.37
N ILE A 44 10.65 12.39 6.28
CA ILE A 44 9.43 11.60 6.46
C ILE A 44 8.28 12.49 6.92
N LEU A 45 8.52 13.35 7.90
CA LEU A 45 7.50 14.26 8.43
C LEU A 45 7.01 15.28 7.40
N SER A 46 7.87 15.78 6.51
CA SER A 46 7.43 16.70 5.45
C SER A 46 6.46 16.03 4.49
N PHE A 47 6.70 14.79 4.07
CA PHE A 47 5.74 14.07 3.21
C PHE A 47 4.47 13.67 3.95
N VAL A 48 4.56 13.30 5.24
CA VAL A 48 3.37 13.07 6.06
C VAL A 48 2.47 14.31 6.09
N ARG A 49 3.06 15.49 6.32
CA ARG A 49 2.32 16.76 6.30
C ARG A 49 1.74 17.05 4.92
N ALA A 50 2.57 16.91 3.88
CA ALA A 50 2.13 17.02 2.49
C ALA A 50 0.90 16.16 2.23
N GLY A 51 0.96 14.88 2.60
CA GLY A 51 -0.11 13.91 2.41
C GLY A 51 -1.39 14.22 3.19
N ARG A 52 -1.36 15.06 4.22
CA ARG A 52 -2.59 15.54 4.88
C ARG A 52 -3.25 16.67 4.14
N ASP A 53 -2.44 17.58 3.60
CA ASP A 53 -2.90 18.79 2.94
C ASP A 53 -3.13 18.61 1.42
N SER A 54 -2.74 17.45 0.86
CA SER A 54 -2.82 17.12 -0.58
C SER A 54 -4.11 16.38 -0.97
N ASN A 55 -4.33 16.25 -2.29
CA ASN A 55 -5.44 15.44 -2.82
C ASN A 55 -5.09 13.92 -2.88
N LEU A 56 -6.12 13.07 -2.96
CA LEU A 56 -5.98 11.60 -2.92
C LEU A 56 -4.99 11.02 -3.95
N PRO A 57 -4.96 11.45 -5.23
CA PRO A 57 -3.98 10.92 -6.20
C PRO A 57 -2.52 11.19 -5.80
N VAL A 58 -2.23 12.38 -5.27
CA VAL A 58 -0.89 12.74 -4.79
C VAL A 58 -0.54 11.91 -3.56
N ILE A 59 -1.49 11.75 -2.63
CA ILE A 59 -1.30 10.92 -1.43
C ILE A 59 -0.99 9.47 -1.81
N ASN A 60 -1.73 8.89 -2.76
CA ASN A 60 -1.51 7.53 -3.24
C ASN A 60 -0.16 7.39 -3.94
N SER A 61 0.29 8.40 -4.69
CA SER A 61 1.62 8.41 -5.30
C SER A 61 2.75 8.49 -4.26
N ILE A 62 2.54 9.25 -3.18
CA ILE A 62 3.46 9.30 -2.04
C ILE A 62 3.48 7.94 -1.33
N LEU A 63 2.32 7.31 -1.09
CA LEU A 63 2.21 5.98 -0.50
C LEU A 63 2.96 4.94 -1.36
N ASP A 64 2.72 4.88 -2.67
CA ASP A 64 3.42 4.00 -3.61
C ASP A 64 4.93 4.19 -3.56
N MET A 65 5.39 5.43 -3.45
CA MET A 65 6.80 5.73 -3.25
C MET A 65 7.31 5.13 -1.93
N TYR A 66 6.62 5.33 -0.80
CA TYR A 66 7.06 4.76 0.48
C TYR A 66 7.14 3.23 0.45
N LEU A 67 6.16 2.60 -0.20
CA LEU A 67 6.12 1.15 -0.39
C LEU A 67 7.29 0.64 -1.24
N SER A 68 7.74 1.43 -2.22
CA SER A 68 8.91 1.10 -3.03
C SER A 68 10.24 1.06 -2.25
N PHE A 69 10.27 1.58 -1.02
CA PHE A 69 11.44 1.47 -0.13
C PHE A 69 11.47 0.18 0.67
N GLU A 70 10.40 -0.62 0.61
CA GLU A 70 10.29 -1.91 1.31
C GLU A 70 10.52 -1.81 2.84
N ASN A 71 10.40 -0.59 3.38
CA ASN A 71 10.47 -0.33 4.81
C ASN A 71 9.05 -0.31 5.38
N LEU A 72 8.66 -1.45 5.95
CA LEU A 72 7.33 -1.66 6.51
C LEU A 72 7.01 -0.69 7.65
N GLU A 73 7.99 -0.36 8.51
CA GLU A 73 7.77 0.51 9.68
C GLU A 73 7.40 1.93 9.24
N VAL A 74 8.21 2.52 8.35
CA VAL A 74 8.00 3.88 7.84
C VAL A 74 6.71 3.97 7.02
N THR A 75 6.46 2.98 6.17
CA THR A 75 5.24 2.89 5.37
C THR A 75 4.00 2.82 6.27
N ASN A 76 4.00 1.95 7.28
CA ASN A 76 2.90 1.83 8.22
C ASN A 76 2.68 3.13 9.00
N GLU A 77 3.76 3.83 9.39
CA GLU A 77 3.66 5.11 10.06
C GLU A 77 3.01 6.17 9.16
N PHE A 78 3.43 6.25 7.90
CA PHE A 78 2.83 7.16 6.91
C PHE A 78 1.35 6.84 6.69
N PHE A 79 1.02 5.58 6.42
CA PHE A 79 -0.35 5.13 6.18
C PHE A 79 -1.29 5.47 7.35
N ARG A 80 -0.86 5.23 8.60
CA ARG A 80 -1.64 5.56 9.81
C ARG A 80 -1.87 7.06 10.01
N LYS A 81 -1.05 7.91 9.41
CA LYS A 81 -1.13 9.37 9.56
C LYS A 81 -1.87 10.06 8.42
N MET A 82 -2.27 9.33 7.37
CA MET A 82 -3.11 9.83 6.28
C MET A 82 -4.52 10.14 6.80
N ASP A 83 -5.00 11.36 6.58
CA ASP A 83 -6.30 11.82 7.09
C ASP A 83 -7.48 11.38 6.20
N SER A 84 -7.21 10.98 4.95
CA SER A 84 -8.19 10.45 4.01
C SER A 84 -7.58 9.29 3.23
N MET A 85 -8.36 8.23 3.05
CA MET A 85 -7.98 7.02 2.32
C MET A 85 -9.12 6.59 1.42
N ASP A 86 -8.80 6.25 0.17
CA ASP A 86 -9.75 5.66 -0.77
C ASP A 86 -9.43 4.18 -1.00
N VAL A 87 -10.23 3.53 -1.85
CA VAL A 87 -10.05 2.12 -2.21
C VAL A 87 -8.62 1.86 -2.69
N ILE A 88 -8.01 2.79 -3.42
CA ILE A 88 -6.64 2.65 -3.93
C ILE A 88 -5.66 2.66 -2.75
N SER A 89 -5.76 3.59 -1.80
CA SER A 89 -4.88 3.62 -0.62
C SER A 89 -4.89 2.28 0.13
N TRP A 90 -6.08 1.74 0.41
CA TRP A 90 -6.25 0.48 1.13
C TRP A 90 -5.71 -0.72 0.34
N THR A 91 -6.07 -0.83 -0.94
CA THR A 91 -5.67 -1.97 -1.77
C THR A 91 -4.17 -1.99 -2.05
N THR A 92 -3.57 -0.82 -2.26
CA THR A 92 -2.12 -0.67 -2.40
C THR A 92 -1.39 -1.15 -1.14
N MET A 93 -1.82 -0.70 0.04
CA MET A 93 -1.21 -1.11 1.31
C MET A 93 -1.42 -2.61 1.61
N MET A 94 -2.61 -3.13 1.35
CA MET A 94 -2.89 -4.56 1.50
C MET A 94 -2.02 -5.42 0.58
N GLY A 95 -1.87 -5.02 -0.69
CA GLY A 95 -1.04 -5.73 -1.66
C GLY A 95 0.44 -5.73 -1.28
N PHE A 96 0.91 -4.65 -0.63
CA PHE A 96 2.24 -4.64 -0.03
C PHE A 96 2.36 -5.64 1.12
N LEU A 97 1.46 -5.61 2.10
CA LEU A 97 1.51 -6.55 3.23
C LEU A 97 1.49 -8.01 2.76
N VAL A 98 0.65 -8.35 1.78
CA VAL A 98 0.61 -9.69 1.17
C VAL A 98 1.95 -10.08 0.54
N ARG A 99 2.57 -9.18 -0.24
CA ARG A 99 3.87 -9.44 -0.88
C ARG A 99 5.01 -9.65 0.11
N PHE A 100 4.96 -9.00 1.27
CA PHE A 100 5.96 -9.11 2.33
C PHE A 100 5.59 -10.16 3.40
N GLU A 101 4.68 -11.09 3.10
CA GLU A 101 4.25 -12.19 3.98
C GLU A 101 3.52 -11.77 5.27
N PHE A 102 3.09 -10.51 5.37
CA PHE A 102 2.27 -9.98 6.48
C PHE A 102 0.77 -10.17 6.21
N SER A 103 0.37 -11.38 5.81
CA SER A 103 -1.01 -11.68 5.38
C SER A 103 -2.07 -11.45 6.46
N SER A 104 -1.74 -11.69 7.73
CA SER A 104 -2.63 -11.40 8.85
C SER A 104 -2.95 -9.91 8.97
N ASP A 105 -1.93 -9.06 8.79
CA ASP A 105 -2.08 -7.60 8.84
C ASP A 105 -2.88 -7.10 7.63
N ALA A 106 -2.71 -7.73 6.46
CA ALA A 106 -3.52 -7.44 5.28
C ALA A 106 -5.01 -7.73 5.53
N LEU A 107 -5.34 -8.83 6.20
CA LEU A 107 -6.72 -9.13 6.62
C LEU A 107 -7.24 -8.14 7.67
N GLN A 108 -6.37 -7.66 8.56
CA GLN A 108 -6.76 -6.62 9.51
C GLN A 108 -7.09 -5.30 8.80
N LEU A 109 -6.28 -4.87 7.83
CA LEU A 109 -6.57 -3.70 7.01
C LEU A 109 -7.86 -3.86 6.21
N PHE A 110 -8.12 -5.05 5.67
CA PHE A 110 -9.39 -5.36 5.02
C PHE A 110 -10.60 -5.12 5.94
N HIS A 111 -10.52 -5.57 7.19
CA HIS A 111 -11.58 -5.35 8.17
C HIS A 111 -11.75 -3.86 8.50
N GLN A 112 -10.66 -3.10 8.58
CA GLN A 112 -10.70 -1.66 8.79
C GLN A 112 -11.30 -0.92 7.59
N MET A 113 -10.91 -1.26 6.37
CA MET A 113 -11.48 -0.73 5.12
C MET A 113 -13.01 -0.89 5.13
N ARG A 114 -13.49 -2.08 5.51
CA ARG A 114 -14.93 -2.37 5.64
C ARG A 114 -15.61 -1.58 6.75
N ALA A 115 -14.97 -1.44 7.90
CA ALA A 115 -15.50 -0.63 9.00
C ALA A 115 -15.61 0.86 8.64
N ASN A 116 -14.77 1.34 7.72
CA ASN A 116 -14.85 2.69 7.16
C ASN A 116 -15.87 2.83 6.01
N ASN A 117 -16.73 1.82 5.79
CA ASN A 117 -17.73 1.77 4.71
C ASN A 117 -17.13 1.87 3.29
N ILE A 118 -15.86 1.50 3.12
CA ILE A 118 -15.21 1.45 1.81
C ILE A 118 -15.50 0.08 1.20
N GLY A 119 -16.15 0.08 0.04
CA GLY A 119 -16.55 -1.13 -0.68
C GLY A 119 -15.34 -1.87 -1.25
N LEU A 120 -15.43 -3.21 -1.31
CA LEU A 120 -14.44 -4.01 -2.02
C LEU A 120 -14.55 -3.73 -3.51
N ASP A 121 -13.40 -3.60 -4.14
CA ASP A 121 -13.23 -3.77 -5.56
C ASP A 121 -12.55 -5.11 -5.87
N MET A 122 -12.27 -5.32 -7.16
CA MET A 122 -11.58 -6.52 -7.62
C MET A 122 -10.16 -6.65 -7.01
N VAL A 123 -9.43 -5.54 -6.86
CA VAL A 123 -8.06 -5.55 -6.34
C VAL A 123 -8.04 -5.93 -4.86
N ALA A 124 -8.95 -5.36 -4.07
CA ALA A 124 -9.16 -5.75 -2.68
C ALA A 124 -9.47 -7.24 -2.58
N ALA A 125 -10.39 -7.75 -3.40
CA ALA A 125 -10.75 -9.17 -3.37
C ALA A 125 -9.53 -10.08 -3.65
N ILE A 126 -8.72 -9.77 -4.67
CA ILE A 126 -7.51 -10.53 -5.01
C ILE A 126 -6.52 -10.55 -3.83
N ASN A 127 -6.27 -9.40 -3.21
CA ASN A 127 -5.36 -9.30 -2.07
C ASN A 127 -5.85 -10.16 -0.89
N VAL A 128 -7.14 -10.11 -0.57
CA VAL A 128 -7.71 -10.87 0.55
C VAL A 128 -7.75 -12.37 0.24
N ILE A 129 -8.08 -12.78 -0.99
CA ILE A 129 -8.04 -14.18 -1.42
C ILE A 129 -6.61 -14.73 -1.31
N THR A 130 -5.63 -13.95 -1.77
CA THR A 130 -4.21 -14.31 -1.68
C THR A 130 -3.77 -14.45 -0.22
N ALA A 131 -4.13 -13.49 0.64
CA ALA A 131 -3.86 -13.56 2.07
C ALA A 131 -4.49 -14.80 2.73
N CYS A 132 -5.72 -15.19 2.34
CA CYS A 132 -6.36 -16.40 2.83
C CYS A 132 -5.57 -17.65 2.43
N GLY A 133 -5.07 -17.73 1.19
CA GLY A 133 -4.23 -18.84 0.73
C GLY A 133 -2.93 -18.97 1.51
N LEU A 134 -2.24 -17.84 1.73
CA LEU A 134 -1.00 -17.80 2.51
C LEU A 134 -1.19 -18.20 3.98
N LEU A 135 -2.36 -17.89 4.56
CA LEU A 135 -2.71 -18.26 5.94
C LEU A 135 -3.37 -19.65 6.06
N GLY A 136 -3.72 -20.29 4.94
CA GLY A 136 -4.51 -21.52 4.95
C GLY A 136 -5.96 -21.32 5.42
N ASP A 137 -6.50 -20.10 5.36
CA ASP A 137 -7.85 -19.77 5.82
C ASP A 137 -8.91 -20.06 4.74
N LEU A 138 -9.18 -21.34 4.56
CA LEU A 138 -10.11 -21.84 3.55
C LEU A 138 -11.55 -21.32 3.75
N MET A 139 -11.99 -21.15 5.00
CA MET A 139 -13.34 -20.70 5.32
C MET A 139 -13.58 -19.27 4.83
N ARG A 140 -12.63 -18.37 5.10
CA ARG A 140 -12.69 -16.99 4.61
C ARG A 140 -12.52 -16.94 3.10
N GLY A 141 -11.62 -17.75 2.54
CA GLY A 141 -11.43 -17.90 1.09
C GLY A 141 -12.71 -18.30 0.34
N ARG A 142 -13.44 -19.31 0.83
CA ARG A 142 -14.74 -19.74 0.27
C ARG A 142 -15.81 -18.65 0.35
N SER A 143 -15.84 -17.89 1.45
CA SER A 143 -16.76 -16.76 1.61
C SER A 143 -16.50 -15.66 0.59
N LEU A 144 -15.23 -15.35 0.31
CA LEU A 144 -14.84 -14.40 -0.74
C LEU A 144 -15.09 -14.92 -2.14
N HIS A 145 -14.86 -16.20 -2.39
CA HIS A 145 -15.19 -16.83 -3.66
C HIS A 145 -16.69 -16.65 -3.99
N HIS A 146 -17.58 -16.90 -3.02
CA HIS A 146 -19.00 -16.63 -3.21
C HIS A 146 -19.26 -15.14 -3.53
N TRP A 147 -18.64 -14.23 -2.78
CA TRP A 147 -18.81 -12.80 -2.98
C TRP A 147 -18.35 -12.33 -4.38
N VAL A 148 -17.22 -12.81 -4.89
CA VAL A 148 -16.74 -12.41 -6.23
C VAL A 148 -17.65 -12.90 -7.35
N ILE A 149 -18.27 -14.07 -7.20
CA ILE A 149 -19.29 -14.56 -8.16
C ILE A 149 -20.50 -13.64 -8.16
N VAL A 150 -21.07 -13.35 -6.98
CA VAL A 150 -22.26 -12.50 -6.85
C VAL A 150 -22.00 -11.07 -7.31
N SER A 151 -20.76 -10.58 -7.14
CA SER A 151 -20.35 -9.24 -7.55
C SER A 151 -19.98 -9.13 -9.03
N GLY A 152 -20.05 -10.23 -9.80
CA GLY A 152 -19.77 -10.26 -11.24
C GLY A 152 -18.28 -10.38 -11.62
N PHE A 153 -17.39 -10.57 -10.65
CA PHE A 153 -15.94 -10.72 -10.89
C PHE A 153 -15.49 -12.18 -11.12
N GLY A 154 -16.41 -13.14 -11.10
CA GLY A 154 -16.08 -14.58 -11.15
C GLY A 154 -15.34 -15.04 -12.42
N ASN A 155 -15.44 -14.28 -13.52
CA ASN A 155 -14.76 -14.59 -14.79
C ASN A 155 -13.50 -13.76 -15.02
N GLU A 156 -13.13 -12.89 -14.09
CA GLU A 156 -11.92 -12.07 -14.20
C GLU A 156 -10.69 -12.95 -13.99
N ILE A 157 -9.83 -13.05 -15.01
CA ILE A 157 -8.64 -13.90 -15.00
C ILE A 157 -7.78 -13.68 -13.73
N PRO A 158 -7.52 -12.43 -13.28
CA PRO A 158 -6.74 -12.20 -12.07
C PRO A 158 -7.41 -12.79 -10.81
N VAL A 159 -8.73 -12.73 -10.72
CA VAL A 159 -9.50 -13.29 -9.61
C VAL A 159 -9.44 -14.82 -9.65
N MET A 160 -9.68 -15.42 -10.83
CA MET A 160 -9.60 -16.87 -11.01
C MET A 160 -8.23 -17.42 -10.62
N ASN A 161 -7.14 -16.77 -11.06
CA ASN A 161 -5.78 -17.17 -10.72
C ASN A 161 -5.53 -17.12 -9.20
N SER A 162 -6.00 -16.06 -8.53
CA SER A 162 -5.88 -15.94 -7.07
C SER A 162 -6.65 -17.04 -6.32
N LEU A 163 -7.86 -17.40 -6.81
CA LEU A 163 -8.67 -18.48 -6.23
C LEU A 163 -8.02 -19.85 -6.41
N ILE A 164 -7.51 -20.15 -7.61
CA ILE A 164 -6.79 -21.41 -7.88
C ILE A 164 -5.59 -21.54 -6.94
N ALA A 165 -4.80 -20.49 -6.79
CA ALA A 165 -3.67 -20.47 -5.87
C ALA A 165 -4.11 -20.68 -4.41
N MET A 166 -5.18 -20.02 -3.98
CA MET A 166 -5.73 -20.15 -2.62
C MET A 166 -6.20 -21.58 -2.32
N TYR A 167 -7.00 -22.20 -3.20
CA TYR A 167 -7.47 -23.58 -3.00
C TYR A 167 -6.32 -24.60 -3.05
N SER A 168 -5.35 -24.39 -3.94
CA SER A 168 -4.15 -25.25 -4.05
C SER A 168 -3.32 -25.22 -2.76
N THR A 169 -3.12 -24.03 -2.18
CA THR A 169 -2.32 -23.86 -0.96
C THR A 169 -3.07 -24.32 0.30
N CYS A 170 -4.39 -24.16 0.33
CA CYS A 170 -5.23 -24.66 1.42
C CYS A 170 -5.46 -26.18 1.39
N ARG A 171 -4.89 -26.89 0.41
CA ARG A 171 -5.02 -28.35 0.23
C ARG A 171 -6.48 -28.82 0.09
N ASP A 172 -7.31 -28.02 -0.57
CA ASP A 172 -8.73 -28.33 -0.85
C ASP A 172 -8.93 -28.79 -2.31
N LEU A 173 -7.89 -29.39 -2.90
CA LEU A 173 -7.92 -29.98 -4.25
C LEU A 173 -8.12 -31.50 -4.13
N ASP A 174 -9.25 -31.91 -3.57
CA ASP A 174 -9.73 -33.30 -3.58
C ASP A 174 -11.05 -33.39 -4.37
#